data_AF-A0A5K0Z7K7-F1
#
_entry.id   AF-A0A5K0Z7K7-F1
#
_cell.length_a   1.000
_cell.length_b   1.000
_cell.length_c   1.000
_cell.angle_alpha   90.00
_cell.angle_beta   90.00
_cell.angle_gamma   90.00
#
_symmetry.space_group_name_H-M   'P 1'
#
loop_
_entity.id
_entity.type
_entity.pdbx_description
1 polymer ?
#
loop_
_entity_poly.entity_id
_entity_poly.type
_entity_poly.pdbx_seq_one_letter_code
_entity_poly.pdbx_strand_id
1 'polypeptide(L)' 'VRVSAVLTNAPYILNLDCDHYVNNSKAVREAMCFMMDPQMGRDICYIQFPQRFDGIDRSDRYANRNTVFFD' A
#
# COMPACT_ATOMS: atom_id res chain seq x y z
N VAL A 1 -9.24 -2.48 -14.09
CA VAL A 1 -8.28 -1.66 -14.87
C VAL A 1 -8.83 -1.12 -16.20
N ARG A 2 -9.72 -1.83 -16.92
CA ARG A 2 -10.17 -1.47 -18.28
C ARG A 2 -10.61 -0.01 -18.51
N VAL A 3 -11.38 0.57 -17.60
CA VAL A 3 -11.87 1.97 -17.75
C VAL A 3 -10.73 2.98 -17.61
N SER A 4 -9.86 2.80 -16.61
CA SER A 4 -8.71 3.69 -16.37
C SER A 4 -7.79 3.71 -17.59
N ALA A 5 -7.54 2.56 -18.22
CA ALA A 5 -6.71 2.46 -19.42
C ALA A 5 -7.21 3.32 -20.60
N VAL A 6 -8.51 3.57 -20.69
CA VAL A 6 -9.10 4.40 -21.74
C VAL A 6 -9.14 5.88 -21.34
N LEU A 7 -9.45 6.18 -20.08
CA LEU A 7 -9.69 7.56 -19.64
C LEU A 7 -8.41 8.33 -19.29
N THR A 8 -7.50 7.72 -18.52
CA THR A 8 -6.30 8.41 -18.00
C THR A 8 -5.00 7.64 -18.26
N ASN A 9 -5.08 6.32 -18.45
CA ASN A 9 -3.97 5.42 -18.76
C ASN A 9 -2.75 5.61 -17.83
N ALA A 10 -2.99 5.73 -16.52
CA ALA A 10 -1.92 5.90 -15.55
C ALA A 10 -0.98 4.68 -15.52
N PRO A 11 0.35 4.87 -15.48
CA PRO A 11 1.34 3.78 -15.51
C PRO A 11 1.44 2.99 -14.19
N TYR A 12 0.94 3.57 -13.09
CA TYR A 12 0.91 2.95 -11.76
C TYR A 12 -0.52 2.96 -11.21
N ILE A 13 -0.90 1.91 -10.49
CA ILE A 13 -2.24 1.75 -9.91
C ILE A 13 -2.08 1.48 -8.41
N LEU A 14 -2.81 2.23 -7.59
CA LEU A 14 -2.96 1.97 -6.16
C LEU A 14 -4.27 1.19 -5.94
N ASN A 15 -4.18 0.02 -5.30
CA ASN A 15 -5.35 -0.73 -4.84
C ASN A 15 -5.63 -0.39 -3.37
N LEU A 16 -6.89 -0.11 -3.02
CA LEU A 16 -7.30 0.24 -1.67
C LEU A 16 -8.73 -0.25 -1.42
N ASP A 17 -8.94 -0.94 -0.30
CA ASP A 17 -10.24 -1.43 0.12
C ASP A 17 -11.02 -0.35 0.90
N CYS A 18 -12.35 -0.50 1.01
CA CYS A 18 -13.24 0.53 1.57
C CYS A 18 -13.09 0.75 3.09
N ASP A 19 -12.50 -0.20 3.80
CA ASP A 19 -12.20 -0.15 5.23
C ASP A 19 -10.77 0.34 5.53
N HIS A 20 -10.01 0.68 4.48
CA HIS A 20 -8.66 1.22 4.59
C HIS A 20 -8.60 2.67 4.08
N TYR A 21 -7.75 3.47 4.72
CA TYR A 21 -7.51 4.85 4.31
C TYR A 21 -6.01 5.18 4.32
N VAL A 22 -5.63 6.21 3.57
CA VAL A 22 -4.24 6.70 3.55
C VAL A 22 -4.00 7.53 4.81
N ASN A 23 -3.21 6.99 5.74
CA ASN A 23 -2.90 7.66 7.01
C ASN A 23 -1.73 8.67 6.91
N ASN A 24 -0.91 8.60 5.86
CA ASN A 24 0.22 9.50 5.60
C ASN A 24 0.21 9.94 4.13
N SER A 25 0.08 11.25 3.90
CA SER A 25 0.09 11.85 2.55
C SER A 25 1.37 11.58 1.74
N LYS A 26 2.45 11.14 2.39
CA LYS A 26 3.73 10.80 1.75
C LYS A 26 3.78 9.38 1.18
N ALA A 27 2.83 8.50 1.51
CA ALA A 27 2.88 7.08 1.12
C ALA A 27 3.09 6.88 -0.39
N VAL A 28 2.39 7.65 -1.22
CA VAL A 28 2.57 7.59 -2.69
C VAL A 28 3.96 8.05 -3.10
N ARG A 29 4.47 9.14 -2.51
CA ARG A 29 5.82 9.65 -2.81
C ARG A 29 6.89 8.62 -2.42
N GLU A 30 6.72 7.94 -1.30
CA GLU A 30 7.62 6.88 -0.84
C GLU A 30 7.61 5.68 -1.80
N ALA A 31 6.44 5.24 -2.26
CA ALA A 31 6.34 4.19 -3.28
C ALA A 31 7.06 4.58 -4.58
N MET A 32 6.92 5.84 -5.01
CA MET A 32 7.58 6.34 -6.22
C MET A 32 9.11 6.35 -6.09
N CYS A 33 9.68 6.54 -4.90
CA CYS A 33 11.14 6.46 -4.71
C CYS A 33 11.70 5.11 -5.18
N PHE A 34 11.00 4.01 -4.91
CA PHE A 34 11.41 2.67 -5.33
C PHE A 34 11.07 2.40 -6.80
N MET A 35 9.84 2.74 -7.22
CA MET A 35 9.36 2.49 -8.58
C MET A 35 10.09 3.32 -9.66
N MET A 36 10.66 4.46 -9.29
CA MET A 36 11.43 5.33 -10.19
C MET A 36 12.94 5.17 -10.06
N ASP A 37 13.42 4.23 -9.24
CA ASP A 37 14.85 3.97 -9.13
C ASP A 37 15.41 3.47 -10.49
N PRO A 38 16.43 4.11 -11.08
CA PRO A 38 16.94 3.71 -12.39
C PRO A 38 17.56 2.31 -12.44
N GLN A 39 18.02 1.79 -11.30
CA GLN A 39 18.65 0.48 -11.17
C GLN A 39 17.65 -0.60 -10.78
N MET A 40 16.78 -0.32 -9.80
CA MET A 40 15.87 -1.30 -9.22
C MET A 40 14.45 -1.23 -9.79
N GLY A 41 13.97 -0.04 -10.19
CA GLY A 41 12.56 0.20 -10.52
C GLY A 41 12.03 -0.65 -11.68
N ARG A 42 12.90 -1.10 -12.58
CA ARG A 42 12.53 -1.97 -13.71
C ARG A 42 12.13 -3.39 -13.29
N ASP A 43 12.65 -3.86 -12.16
CA ASP A 43 12.40 -5.22 -11.65
C ASP A 43 11.31 -5.24 -10.56
N ILE A 44 10.76 -4.07 -10.21
CA ILE A 44 9.71 -3.93 -9.19
C ILE A 44 8.35 -3.93 -9.87
N CYS A 45 7.48 -4.86 -9.48
CA CYS A 45 6.11 -4.96 -9.99
C CYS A 45 5.06 -4.31 -9.07
N TYR A 46 5.26 -4.34 -7.76
CA TYR A 46 4.41 -3.66 -6.78
C TYR A 46 5.20 -3.34 -5.50
N ILE A 47 4.72 -2.33 -4.75
CA ILE A 47 5.17 -2.03 -3.39
C ILE A 47 4.04 -2.41 -2.44
N GLN A 48 4.33 -3.33 -1.51
CA GLN A 48 3.39 -3.71 -0.46
C GLN A 48 3.62 -2.84 0.77
N PHE A 49 2.57 -2.15 1.21
CA PHE A 49 2.57 -1.48 2.52
C PHE A 49 1.98 -2.42 3.58
N PRO A 50 2.52 -2.44 4.80
CA PRO A 50 1.93 -3.20 5.90
C PRO A 50 0.59 -2.56 6.28
N GLN A 51 -0.47 -3.37 6.32
CA GLN A 51 -1.77 -2.93 6.80
C GLN A 51 -1.79 -2.93 8.33
N ARG A 52 -2.26 -1.84 8.93
CA ARG A 52 -2.39 -1.70 10.38
C ARG A 52 -3.83 -1.29 10.69
N PHE A 53 -4.39 -1.89 11.74
CA PHE A 53 -5.79 -1.70 12.13
C PHE A 53 -5.90 -0.84 13.38
N ASP A 54 -6.85 0.09 13.34
CA ASP A 54 -7.20 0.95 14.47
C ASP A 54 -8.18 0.23 15.43
N GLY A 55 -8.34 0.78 16.64
CA GLY A 55 -9.38 0.32 17.58
C GLY A 55 -9.10 -1.00 18.30
N ILE A 56 -7.86 -1.49 18.25
CA ILE A 56 -7.46 -2.73 18.93
C ILE A 56 -7.29 -2.46 20.43
N ASP A 57 -7.98 -3.25 21.26
CA ASP A 57 -7.89 -3.16 22.71
C ASP A 57 -6.47 -3.51 23.23
N ARG A 58 -6.18 -3.17 24.49
CA ARG A 58 -4.84 -3.42 25.08
C ARG A 58 -4.50 -4.89 25.26
N SER A 59 -5.50 -5.75 25.42
CA SER A 59 -5.31 -7.20 25.59
C SER A 59 -5.08 -7.91 24.25
N ASP A 60 -5.53 -7.32 23.15
CA ASP A 60 -5.49 -7.86 21.78
C ASP A 60 -5.78 -9.37 21.77
N ARG A 61 -6.86 -9.77 22.46
CA ARG A 61 -7.17 -11.19 22.69
C ARG A 61 -7.35 -11.99 21.39
N TYR A 62 -7.73 -11.32 20.31
CA TYR A 62 -7.94 -11.90 18.99
C TYR A 62 -6.71 -11.79 18.07
N ALA A 63 -5.60 -11.21 18.55
CA ALA A 63 -4.36 -11.00 17.79
C ALA A 63 -4.58 -10.22 16.48
N ASN A 64 -5.49 -9.24 16.49
CA ASN A 64 -5.89 -8.48 15.31
C ASN A 64 -4.77 -7.55 14.81
N ARG A 65 -3.74 -7.26 15.62
CA ARG A 65 -2.57 -6.49 15.16
C ARG A 65 -1.75 -7.24 14.13
N ASN A 66 -1.77 -8.56 14.20
CA ASN A 66 -1.05 -9.46 13.30
C ASN A 66 0.44 -9.09 13.07
N THR A 67 1.08 -8.51 14.09
CA THR A 67 2.45 -7.97 13.99
C THR A 67 3.48 -9.05 13.68
N VAL A 68 3.25 -10.30 14.09
CA VAL A 68 4.18 -11.41 13.83
C VAL A 68 4.40 -11.68 12.33
N PHE A 69 3.40 -11.41 11.49
CA PHE A 69 3.48 -11.66 10.05
C PHE A 69 3.80 -10.41 9.22
N PHE A 70 3.57 -9.22 9.78
CA PHE A 70 3.65 -7.94 9.06
C PHE A 70 4.70 -6.97 9.63
N ASP A 71 5.51 -7.41 10.61
CA ASP A 71 6.78 -6.81 11.05
C ASP A 71 7.96 -7.72 10.68
#